data_AF-A0A1D6IWQ1-F1
#
_entry.id   AF-A0A1D6IWQ1-F1
#
_cell.length_a   1.000
_cell.length_b   1.000
_cell.length_c   1.000
_cell.angle_alpha   90.00
_cell.angle_beta   90.00
_cell.angle_gamma   90.00
#
_symmetry.space_group_name_H-M   'P 1'
#
loop_
_entity.id
_entity.type
_entity.pdbx_description
1 polymer ?
#
loop_
_entity_poly.entity_id
_entity_poly.type
_entity_poly.pdbx_seq_one_letter_code
_entity_poly.pdbx_strand_id
1 'polypeptide(L)'
;MEALRKAEAELTVYVHPSNAKRVRHAVSRQLSALLFTYVDRFDGVLLMHEVSFLIGKDKEGKPIYERSDRNDQIAEPVSYGKIMNGLVPYFSVQVHATLLLFSPQPDMILGKLVCFVNLSTNGCSISVDSRPD
;
A
#
# COMPACT_ATOMS: atom_id res chain seq x y z
N MET A 1 5.21 -2.42 -20.01
CA MET A 1 4.16 -1.56 -19.44
C MET A 1 4.82 -0.69 -18.38
N GLU A 2 5.07 0.58 -18.70
CA GLU A 2 5.88 1.47 -17.84
C GLU A 2 5.10 2.07 -16.65
N ALA A 3 3.76 2.05 -16.67
CA ALA A 3 2.93 2.53 -15.56
C ALA A 3 2.92 1.61 -14.32
N LEU A 4 3.28 0.34 -14.46
CA LEU A 4 3.23 -0.61 -13.34
C LEU A 4 4.57 -0.59 -12.61
N ARG A 5 4.57 -0.18 -11.35
CA ARG A 5 5.77 -0.06 -10.52
C ARG A 5 5.65 -0.83 -9.22
N LYS A 6 6.77 -1.39 -8.77
CA LYS A 6 6.93 -1.98 -7.44
C LYS A 6 7.51 -0.91 -6.50
N ALA A 7 6.93 -0.76 -5.31
CA ALA A 7 7.43 0.12 -4.26
C ALA A 7 7.60 -0.65 -2.95
N GLU A 8 8.69 -0.42 -2.25
CA GLU A 8 8.95 -0.95 -0.91
C GLU A 8 8.74 0.17 0.10
N ALA A 9 7.94 -0.09 1.13
CA ALA A 9 7.51 0.93 2.07
C ALA A 9 7.52 0.40 3.51
N GLU A 10 8.13 1.18 4.40
CA GLU A 10 7.99 1.02 5.85
C GLU A 10 6.76 1.81 6.31
N LEU A 11 5.77 1.08 6.82
CA LEU A 11 4.47 1.61 7.22
C LEU A 11 4.28 1.46 8.72
N THR A 12 3.71 2.49 9.35
CA THR A 12 3.23 2.42 10.73
C THR A 12 1.72 2.39 10.71
N VAL A 13 1.14 1.26 11.12
CA VAL A 13 -0.29 1.01 11.11
C VAL A 13 -0.84 1.11 12.53
N TYR A 14 -1.89 1.91 12.73
CA TYR A 14 -2.56 2.04 14.02
C TYR A 14 -3.70 1.03 14.13
N VAL A 15 -3.65 0.21 15.19
CA VAL A 15 -4.61 -0.86 15.43
C VAL A 15 -5.35 -0.58 16.75
N HIS A 16 -6.67 -0.70 16.70
CA HIS A 16 -7.53 -0.57 17.87
C HIS A 16 -7.27 -1.75 18.85
N PRO A 17 -7.30 -1.54 20.17
CA PRO A 17 -6.96 -2.55 21.17
C PRO A 17 -7.86 -3.79 21.11
N SER A 18 -9.10 -3.66 20.65
CA SER A 18 -9.98 -4.82 20.39
C SER A 18 -9.42 -5.81 19.37
N ASN A 19 -8.53 -5.35 18.47
CA ASN A 19 -7.87 -6.15 17.45
C ASN A 19 -6.44 -6.53 17.83
N ALA A 20 -6.00 -6.28 19.08
CA ALA A 20 -4.67 -6.62 19.58
C ALA A 20 -4.35 -8.11 19.44
N LYS A 21 -5.34 -8.98 19.60
CA LYS A 21 -5.17 -10.43 19.41
C LYS A 21 -5.01 -10.84 17.95
N ARG A 22 -5.40 -10.00 16.99
CA ARG A 22 -5.45 -10.30 15.54
C ARG A 22 -4.77 -9.20 14.71
N VAL A 23 -3.56 -8.82 15.09
CA VAL A 23 -2.80 -7.74 14.44
C VAL A 23 -2.60 -7.99 12.94
N ARG A 24 -2.13 -9.18 12.57
CA ARG A 24 -1.87 -9.54 11.16
C ARG A 24 -3.12 -9.34 10.30
N HIS A 25 -4.27 -9.79 10.80
CA HIS A 25 -5.55 -9.61 10.13
C HIS A 25 -5.99 -8.14 10.07
N ALA A 26 -5.82 -7.38 11.17
CA ALA A 26 -6.17 -5.96 11.19
C ALA A 26 -5.35 -5.13 10.20
N VAL A 27 -4.04 -5.38 10.12
CA VAL A 27 -3.15 -4.72 9.15
C VAL A 27 -3.50 -5.11 7.72
N SER A 28 -3.65 -6.40 7.44
CA SER A 28 -4.03 -6.89 6.12
C SER A 28 -5.38 -6.30 5.67
N ARG A 29 -6.35 -6.19 6.59
CA ARG A 29 -7.64 -5.56 6.32
C ARG A 29 -7.49 -4.08 5.97
N GLN A 30 -6.66 -3.34 6.69
CA GLN A 30 -6.43 -1.91 6.39
C GLN A 30 -5.78 -1.72 5.01
N LEU A 31 -4.73 -2.48 4.70
CA LEU A 31 -4.07 -2.40 3.39
C LEU A 31 -4.96 -2.89 2.25
N SER A 32 -5.82 -3.88 2.51
CA SER A 32 -6.79 -4.35 1.52
C SER A 32 -7.86 -3.30 1.22
N ALA A 33 -8.21 -2.45 2.19
CA ALA A 33 -9.14 -1.33 1.96
C ALA A 33 -8.55 -0.24 1.06
N LEU A 34 -7.23 -0.21 0.88
CA LEU A 34 -6.54 0.71 -0.03
C LEU A 34 -6.41 0.17 -1.45
N LEU A 35 -6.76 -1.10 -1.71
CA LEU A 35 -6.71 -1.66 -3.06
C LEU A 35 -7.64 -0.89 -4.00
N PHE A 36 -7.16 -0.63 -5.21
CA PHE A 36 -7.78 0.17 -6.26
C PHE A 36 -8.03 1.64 -5.90
N THR A 37 -7.44 2.13 -4.81
CA THR A 37 -7.46 3.56 -4.44
C THR A 37 -6.16 4.24 -4.83
N TYR A 38 -6.24 5.51 -5.21
CA TYR A 38 -5.06 6.35 -5.43
C TYR A 38 -4.50 6.77 -4.08
N VAL A 39 -3.20 6.55 -3.88
CA VAL A 39 -2.50 6.90 -2.65
C VAL A 39 -1.48 8.00 -2.95
N ASP A 40 -1.75 9.21 -2.49
CA ASP A 40 -0.92 10.41 -2.77
C ASP A 40 0.55 10.20 -2.38
N ARG A 41 0.80 9.56 -1.24
CA ARG A 41 2.16 9.29 -0.74
C ARG A 41 3.00 8.45 -1.71
N PHE A 42 2.33 7.62 -2.50
CA PHE A 42 2.96 6.75 -3.48
C PHE A 42 2.60 7.10 -4.91
N ASP A 43 2.00 8.27 -5.16
CA ASP A 43 1.62 8.80 -6.48
C ASP A 43 1.19 7.69 -7.45
N GLY A 44 0.11 6.99 -7.12
CA GLY A 44 -0.34 5.84 -7.89
C GLY A 44 -1.51 5.10 -7.26
N VAL A 45 -2.18 4.30 -8.08
CA VAL A 45 -3.28 3.43 -7.66
C VAL A 45 -2.70 2.11 -7.14
N LEU A 46 -3.03 1.73 -5.91
CA LEU A 46 -2.57 0.47 -5.33
C LEU A 46 -3.32 -0.72 -5.93
N LEU A 47 -2.61 -1.65 -6.56
CA LEU A 47 -3.20 -2.85 -7.16
C LEU A 47 -3.03 -4.10 -6.28
N MET A 48 -1.90 -4.19 -5.57
CA MET A 48 -1.57 -5.33 -4.72
C MET A 48 -0.68 -4.89 -3.57
N HIS A 49 -0.81 -5.56 -2.42
CA HIS A 49 0.11 -5.43 -1.31
C HIS A 49 0.59 -6.80 -0.86
N GLU A 50 1.84 -6.86 -0.42
CA GLU A 50 2.43 -7.98 0.30
C GLU A 50 3.06 -7.43 1.58
N VAL A 51 2.79 -8.06 2.72
CA VAL A 51 3.14 -7.53 4.05
C VAL A 51 4.07 -8.49 4.77
N SER A 52 5.13 -7.92 5.34
CA SER A 52 6.08 -8.65 6.18
C SER A 52 6.22 -7.96 7.54
N PHE A 53 6.16 -8.75 8.61
CA PHE A 53 6.20 -8.25 9.98
C PHE A 53 7.59 -8.37 10.57
N LEU A 54 8.02 -7.35 11.31
CA LEU A 54 9.26 -7.37 12.09
C LEU A 54 9.07 -8.25 13.33
N ILE A 55 9.90 -9.28 13.46
CA ILE A 55 9.84 -10.22 14.60
C ILE A 55 11.05 -10.10 15.52
N GLY A 56 12.18 -9.66 14.99
CA GLY A 56 13.37 -9.48 15.80
C GLY A 56 14.54 -8.92 15.00
N LYS A 57 15.68 -8.81 15.66
CA LYS A 57 16.97 -8.54 15.02
C LYS A 57 17.81 -9.80 15.10
N ASP A 58 18.48 -10.12 13.99
CA ASP A 58 19.50 -11.16 13.97
C ASP A 58 20.66 -10.81 14.92
N LYS A 59 21.53 -11.78 15.17
CA LYS A 59 22.78 -11.61 15.95
C LYS A 59 23.68 -10.49 15.40
N GLU A 60 23.50 -10.14 14.12
CA GLU A 60 24.22 -9.11 13.37
C GLU A 60 23.47 -7.75 13.34
N GLY A 61 22.31 -7.65 14.00
CA GLY A 61 21.53 -6.42 14.08
C GLY A 61 20.59 -6.16 12.88
N LYS A 62 20.56 -7.05 11.89
CA LYS A 62 19.66 -6.97 10.73
C LYS A 62 18.22 -7.31 11.13
N PRO A 63 17.21 -6.53 10.72
CA PRO A 63 15.81 -6.86 11.00
C PRO A 63 15.36 -8.12 10.25
N ILE A 64 14.74 -9.04 10.98
CA ILE A 64 14.13 -10.25 10.43
C ILE A 64 12.66 -9.97 10.13
N TYR A 65 12.25 -10.27 8.90
CA TYR A 65 10.87 -10.15 8.45
C TYR A 65 10.27 -11.55 8.22
N GLU A 66 9.11 -11.83 8.82
CA GLU A 66 8.31 -13.00 8.42
C GLU A 66 7.17 -12.59 7.50
N ARG A 67 7.01 -13.40 6.45
CA ARG A 67 5.89 -13.37 5.51
C ARG A 67 4.68 -14.07 6.15
N SER A 68 3.50 -13.50 5.96
CA SER A 68 2.24 -13.91 6.60
C SER A 68 1.66 -15.28 6.18
N ASP A 69 2.39 -16.12 5.43
CA ASP A 69 1.79 -17.21 4.63
C ASP A 69 1.64 -18.56 5.34
N ARG A 70 2.02 -18.72 6.62
CA ARG A 70 1.84 -20.00 7.33
C ARG A 70 1.32 -19.84 8.75
N ASN A 71 0.09 -20.35 8.92
CA ASN A 71 -0.60 -20.82 10.13
C ASN A 71 -0.49 -19.99 11.42
N ASP A 72 -1.66 -19.55 11.89
CA ASP A 72 -1.99 -18.83 13.13
C ASP A 72 -1.68 -19.60 14.44
N GLN A 73 -0.64 -20.41 14.47
CA GLN A 73 -0.19 -21.10 15.67
C GLN A 73 1.26 -20.72 15.98
N ILE A 74 1.37 -19.72 16.86
CA ILE A 74 2.57 -19.31 17.60
C ILE A 74 3.55 -18.44 16.77
N ALA A 75 3.26 -17.14 16.69
CA ALA A 75 4.28 -16.13 16.42
C ALA A 75 3.99 -14.88 17.28
N GLU A 76 4.53 -14.88 18.50
CA GLU A 76 4.63 -13.73 19.39
C GLU A 76 5.95 -12.96 19.11
N PRO A 77 6.03 -11.64 19.31
CA PRO A 77 5.03 -10.61 19.09
C PRO A 77 5.44 -9.74 17.89
N VAL A 78 4.45 -9.33 17.10
CA VAL A 78 4.60 -8.15 16.25
C VAL A 78 4.99 -7.00 17.20
N SER A 79 6.17 -6.40 17.02
CA SER A 79 6.67 -5.33 17.90
C SER A 79 5.59 -4.25 18.09
N TYR A 80 4.94 -4.26 19.25
CA TYR A 80 3.87 -3.34 19.60
C TYR A 80 4.51 -1.98 19.88
N GLY A 81 4.31 -1.04 18.97
CA GLY A 81 4.81 0.31 19.08
C GLY A 81 4.19 1.09 20.25
N LYS A 82 4.85 2.19 20.57
CA LYS A 82 4.60 3.07 21.71
C LYS A 82 3.13 3.52 21.79
N ILE A 83 2.50 3.31 22.95
CA ILE A 83 1.19 3.87 23.30
C ILE A 83 1.32 5.40 23.36
N MET A 84 0.45 6.13 22.66
CA MET A 84 0.41 7.59 22.74
C MET A 84 -0.47 8.05 23.91
N ASN A 85 0.10 8.84 24.82
CA ASN A 85 -0.64 9.38 25.96
C ASN A 85 -1.65 10.43 25.48
N GLY A 86 -2.94 10.26 25.79
CA GLY A 86 -3.99 11.27 25.55
C GLY A 86 -4.93 11.02 24.36
N LEU A 87 -4.69 9.98 23.55
CA LEU A 87 -5.69 9.45 22.60
C LEU A 87 -6.18 8.08 23.07
N VAL A 88 -7.39 7.70 22.61
CA VAL A 88 -7.92 6.32 22.69
C VAL A 88 -6.76 5.34 22.41
N PRO A 89 -6.55 4.28 23.21
CA PRO A 89 -5.29 3.54 23.22
C PRO A 89 -5.11 2.66 21.97
N TYR A 90 -4.87 3.28 20.82
CA TYR A 90 -4.36 2.61 19.62
C TYR A 90 -2.87 2.35 19.81
N PHE A 91 -2.44 1.15 19.45
CA PHE A 91 -1.02 0.82 19.39
C PHE A 91 -0.55 0.88 17.93
N SER A 92 0.69 1.31 17.74
CA SER A 92 1.32 1.39 16.43
C SER A 92 1.99 0.06 16.09
N VAL A 93 1.95 -0.32 14.82
CA VAL A 93 2.54 -1.57 14.32
C VAL A 93 3.41 -1.22 13.13
N GLN A 94 4.71 -1.48 13.23
CA GLN A 94 5.62 -1.30 12.11
C GLN A 94 5.58 -2.52 11.20
N VAL A 95 5.34 -2.29 9.92
CA VAL A 95 5.33 -3.33 8.89
C VAL A 95 6.12 -2.88 7.67
N HIS A 96 6.79 -3.83 7.04
CA HIS A 96 7.36 -3.63 5.72
C HIS A 96 6.37 -4.15 4.68
N ALA A 97 5.96 -3.29 3.76
CA ALA A 97 5.02 -3.62 2.72
C ALA A 97 5.67 -3.46 1.35
N THR A 98 5.50 -4.48 0.50
CA THR A 98 5.77 -4.38 -0.93
C THR A 98 4.45 -4.07 -1.62
N LEU A 99 4.39 -2.94 -2.31
CA LEU A 99 3.21 -2.43 -2.98
C LEU A 99 3.40 -2.51 -4.49
N LEU A 100 2.37 -2.96 -5.19
CA LEU A 100 2.27 -2.87 -6.64
C LEU A 100 1.37 -1.69 -6.97
N LEU A 101 1.93 -0.68 -7.61
CA LEU A 101 1.25 0.58 -7.91
C LEU A 101 1.12 0.77 -9.41
N PHE A 102 0.00 1.32 -9.83
CA PHE A 102 -0.25 1.77 -11.18
C PHE A 102 -0.19 3.30 -11.22
N SER A 103 0.82 3.84 -11.89
CA SER A 103 1.16 5.26 -11.96
C SER A 103 1.37 5.64 -13.42
N PRO A 104 0.30 5.99 -14.16
CA PRO A 104 0.43 6.35 -15.56
C PRO A 104 1.14 7.70 -15.70
N GLN A 105 2.14 7.76 -16.57
CA GLN A 105 2.76 9.03 -16.93
C GLN A 105 1.89 9.78 -17.96
N PRO A 106 1.92 11.12 -17.98
CA PRO A 106 1.41 11.89 -19.11
C PRO A 106 2.01 11.32 -20.40
N ASP A 107 1.19 11.18 -21.45
CA ASP A 107 1.55 10.63 -22.76
C ASP A 107 1.66 9.09 -22.85
N MET A 108 1.36 8.34 -21.79
CA MET A 108 1.31 6.88 -21.84
C MET A 108 0.04 6.36 -22.54
N ILE A 109 0.21 5.55 -23.59
CA ILE A 109 -0.90 4.86 -24.27
C ILE A 109 -1.40 3.71 -23.39
N LEU A 110 -2.62 3.87 -22.85
CA LEU A 110 -3.31 2.85 -22.07
C LEU A 110 -4.41 2.18 -22.89
N GLY A 111 -4.06 1.02 -23.47
CA GLY A 111 -5.02 0.08 -24.06
C GLY A 111 -6.13 0.73 -24.88
N LYS A 112 -7.39 0.35 -24.59
CA LYS A 112 -8.59 0.84 -25.28
C LYS A 112 -8.85 2.32 -24.91
N LEU A 113 -8.15 3.23 -25.60
CA LEU A 113 -8.35 4.68 -25.69
C LEU A 113 -8.93 5.33 -24.42
N VAL A 114 -8.12 5.41 -23.36
CA VAL A 114 -8.38 6.28 -22.20
C VAL A 114 -7.28 7.34 -22.16
N CYS A 115 -7.57 8.53 -22.68
CA CYS A 115 -6.69 9.69 -22.58
C CYS A 115 -6.85 10.33 -21.20
N PHE A 116 -5.79 10.37 -20.39
CA PHE A 116 -5.76 11.20 -19.19
C PHE A 116 -5.43 12.63 -19.62
N VAL A 117 -6.44 13.49 -19.64
CA VAL A 117 -6.27 14.91 -19.96
C VAL A 117 -5.77 15.62 -18.71
N ASN A 118 -4.60 16.27 -18.82
CA ASN A 118 -4.13 17.20 -17.81
C ASN A 118 -5.11 18.39 -17.77
N LEU A 119 -5.83 18.59 -16.66
CA LEU A 119 -6.72 19.73 -16.46
C LEU A 119 -5.88 20.99 -16.19
N SER A 120 -5.19 21.48 -17.21
CA SER A 120 -4.82 22.89 -17.30
C SER A 120 -6.08 23.65 -17.73
N THR A 121 -6.47 24.63 -16.94
CA THR A 121 -7.78 25.29 -16.88
C THR A 121 -8.22 26.09 -18.10
N ASN A 122 -7.74 25.82 -19.31
CA ASN A 122 -8.18 26.54 -20.51
C ASN A 122 -8.53 25.58 -21.66
N GLY A 123 -9.84 25.48 -21.90
CA GLY A 123 -10.57 24.81 -22.98
C GLY A 123 -9.79 23.97 -23.99
N CYS A 124 -10.09 22.67 -24.02
CA CYS A 124 -9.62 21.78 -25.08
C CYS A 124 -10.81 21.22 -25.88
N SER A 125 -10.83 21.52 -27.17
CA SER A 125 -11.75 20.97 -28.16
C SER A 125 -11.31 19.56 -28.54
N ILE A 126 -12.17 18.57 -28.28
CA ILE A 126 -11.96 17.18 -28.69
C ILE A 126 -12.26 17.08 -30.19
N SER A 127 -11.22 16.90 -31.01
CA SER A 127 -11.38 16.52 -32.42
C SER A 127 -11.16 15.02 -32.51
N VAL A 128 -12.25 14.26 -32.65
CA VAL A 128 -12.21 12.82 -32.92
C VAL A 128 -12.21 12.66 -34.44
N ASP A 129 -11.05 12.42 -35.05
CA ASP A 129 -11.00 11.93 -36.42
C ASP A 129 -10.98 10.41 -36.38
N SER A 130 -12.11 9.80 -36.73
CA SER A 130 -12.25 8.36 -36.89
C SER A 130 -12.66 8.09 -38.32
N ARG A 131 -11.68 7.81 -39.19
CA ARG A 131 -11.92 7.09 -40.45
C ARG A 131 -11.33 5.69 -40.34
N PRO A 132 -12.15 4.64 -40.44
CA PRO A 132 -11.67 3.29 -40.69
C PRO A 132 -11.54 3.04 -42.21
N ASP A 133 -10.44 2.42 -42.63
CA ASP A 133 -10.35 1.60 -43.86
C ASP A 133 -10.55 0.13 -43.48
#